data_AF-A0A5N9CBE8-F1
#
_entry.id   AF-A0A5N9CBE8-F1
#
_cell.length_a   1.000
_cell.length_b   1.000
_cell.length_c   1.000
_cell.angle_alpha   90.00
_cell.angle_beta   90.00
_cell.angle_gamma   90.00
#
_symmetry.space_group_name_H-M   'P 1'
#
loop_
_entity.id
_entity.type
_entity.pdbx_description
1 polymer ?
#
loop_
_entity_poly.entity_id
_entity_poly.type
_entity_poly.pdbx_seq_one_letter_code
_entity_poly.pdbx_strand_id
1 'polypeptide(L)'
;MTTEKREYPVSFPVEYPTSSSRLLALLGFAFWLKLFLLLPHIIVLSFLSIISLLVLIIGYIAVLLTGHYPRSLFGLQTGIARWDFRTSCWFVGLTDKYPPFSLKEGGYPTDISIEYPESSSRFLALLGLLLIKPLALIPHILVLYFLGMLHPILMWIGFIIVLVTGRYPRGLFEFVLGIIIWDTRVNCWFAGLTDKYPPFSLR
;
A
#
# COMPACT_ATOMS: atom_id res chain seq x y z
N MET A 1 26.98 6.26 5.66
CA MET A 1 25.57 6.41 6.06
C MET A 1 25.19 5.15 6.79
N THR A 2 24.97 5.28 8.10
CA THR A 2 24.67 4.19 9.04
C THR A 2 23.43 3.43 8.59
N THR A 3 23.59 2.14 8.33
CA THR A 3 22.51 1.17 8.21
C THR A 3 21.79 1.06 9.54
N GLU A 4 20.90 2.02 9.79
CA GLU A 4 19.88 1.87 10.82
C GLU A 4 19.10 0.59 10.47
N LYS A 5 19.20 -0.41 11.35
CA LYS A 5 18.59 -1.72 11.17
C LYS A 5 17.08 -1.51 11.06
N ARG A 6 16.56 -1.47 9.83
CA ARG A 6 15.13 -1.27 9.57
C ARG A 6 14.35 -2.32 10.34
N GLU A 7 13.41 -1.89 11.17
CA GLU A 7 12.62 -2.79 12.01
C GLU A 7 11.71 -3.69 11.17
N TYR A 8 11.39 -3.32 9.92
CA TYR A 8 10.58 -4.09 8.98
C TYR A 8 11.11 -3.97 7.54
N PRO A 9 11.06 -5.03 6.70
CA PRO A 9 11.69 -5.04 5.36
C PRO A 9 10.96 -4.19 4.30
N VAL A 10 9.80 -3.64 4.63
CA VAL A 10 9.02 -2.74 3.76
C VAL A 10 9.22 -1.31 4.23
N SER A 11 9.77 -0.47 3.36
CA SER A 11 10.03 0.95 3.61
C SER A 11 9.15 1.83 2.75
N PHE A 12 8.77 2.99 3.30
CA PHE A 12 7.81 3.91 2.72
C PHE A 12 8.41 5.31 2.65
N PRO A 13 9.24 5.61 1.64
CA PRO A 13 9.67 6.98 1.38
C PRO A 13 8.45 7.82 1.00
N VAL A 14 7.97 8.63 1.94
CA VAL A 14 6.81 9.51 1.76
C VAL A 14 7.20 10.93 2.14
N GLU A 15 7.06 11.83 1.18
CA GLU A 15 7.32 13.25 1.36
C GLU A 15 6.05 13.96 1.83
N TYR A 16 6.16 14.73 2.93
CA TYR A 16 5.07 15.57 3.41
C TYR A 16 4.93 16.82 2.52
N PRO A 17 3.75 17.08 1.92
CA PRO A 17 3.57 18.23 1.04
C PRO A 17 3.55 19.55 1.83
N THR A 18 4.32 20.55 1.39
CA THR A 18 4.35 21.90 2.00
C THR A 18 3.06 22.69 1.79
N SER A 19 2.34 22.39 0.71
CA SER A 19 1.06 22.96 0.32
C SER A 19 0.20 21.89 -0.33
N SER A 20 -1.11 21.98 -0.13
CA SER A 20 -2.08 21.05 -0.72
C SER A 20 -3.05 21.78 -1.63
N SER A 21 -3.41 21.16 -2.75
CA SER A 21 -4.27 21.75 -3.77
C SER A 21 -5.71 21.85 -3.28
N ARG A 22 -6.20 23.09 -3.16
CA ARG A 22 -7.60 23.37 -2.81
C ARG A 22 -8.56 22.81 -3.86
N LEU A 23 -8.19 22.82 -5.14
CA LEU A 23 -9.02 22.26 -6.21
C LEU A 23 -9.17 20.75 -6.06
N LEU A 24 -8.08 20.02 -5.80
CA LEU A 24 -8.15 18.57 -5.60
C LEU A 24 -8.90 18.21 -4.32
N ALA A 25 -8.76 19.01 -3.26
CA ALA A 25 -9.58 18.87 -2.06
C ALA A 25 -11.06 19.13 -2.35
N LEU A 26 -11.38 20.14 -3.18
CA LEU A 26 -12.75 20.42 -3.62
C LEU A 26 -13.33 19.26 -4.41
N LEU A 27 -12.58 18.70 -5.36
CA LEU A 27 -13.00 17.54 -6.16
C LEU A 27 -13.14 16.27 -5.33
N GLY A 28 -12.34 16.12 -4.28
CA GLY A 28 -12.47 15.04 -3.31
C GLY A 28 -13.71 15.20 -2.44
N PHE A 29 -13.98 16.43 -1.98
CA PHE A 29 -15.14 16.78 -1.16
C PHE A 29 -16.46 16.75 -1.94
N ALA A 30 -16.50 17.31 -3.15
CA ALA A 30 -17.70 17.42 -3.96
C ALA A 30 -17.90 16.16 -4.81
N PHE A 31 -18.94 15.37 -4.47
CA PHE A 31 -19.49 14.32 -5.33
C PHE A 31 -18.53 13.19 -5.74
N TRP A 32 -17.44 12.99 -4.99
CA TRP A 32 -16.42 11.99 -5.36
C TRP A 32 -15.92 12.17 -6.81
N LEU A 33 -15.94 13.39 -7.35
CA LEU A 33 -15.48 13.68 -8.71
C LEU A 33 -14.02 13.24 -8.92
N LYS A 34 -13.24 13.31 -7.83
CA LYS A 34 -11.88 12.77 -7.75
C LYS A 34 -11.77 11.28 -8.12
N LEU A 35 -12.82 10.49 -7.93
CA LEU A 35 -12.86 9.07 -8.30
C LEU A 35 -12.86 8.87 -9.81
N PHE A 36 -13.52 9.74 -10.59
CA PHE A 36 -13.53 9.63 -12.05
C PHE A 36 -12.13 9.82 -12.65
N LEU A 37 -11.31 10.68 -12.04
CA LEU A 37 -9.91 10.83 -12.43
C LEU A 37 -9.13 9.52 -12.22
N LEU A 38 -9.50 8.71 -11.22
CA LEU A 38 -8.90 7.39 -10.98
C LEU A 38 -9.55 6.27 -11.77
N LEU A 39 -10.61 6.50 -12.53
CA LEU A 39 -11.28 5.44 -13.28
C LEU A 39 -10.29 4.62 -14.15
N PRO A 40 -9.34 5.23 -14.88
CA PRO A 40 -8.37 4.45 -15.63
C PRO A 40 -7.43 3.63 -14.74
N HIS A 41 -7.03 4.16 -13.57
CA HIS A 41 -6.23 3.43 -12.58
C HIS A 41 -6.99 2.24 -12.01
N ILE A 42 -8.25 2.42 -11.63
CA ILE A 42 -9.10 1.37 -11.08
C ILE A 42 -9.24 0.23 -12.10
N ILE A 43 -9.46 0.56 -13.37
CA ILE A 43 -9.58 -0.44 -14.43
C ILE A 43 -8.27 -1.24 -14.55
N VAL A 44 -7.13 -0.56 -14.68
CA VAL A 44 -5.84 -1.27 -14.87
C VAL A 44 -5.44 -2.05 -13.62
N LEU A 45 -5.60 -1.48 -12.42
CA LEU A 45 -5.31 -2.15 -11.15
C LEU A 45 -6.23 -3.36 -10.93
N SER A 46 -7.48 -3.34 -11.44
CA SER A 46 -8.36 -4.51 -11.40
C SER A 46 -7.86 -5.66 -12.28
N PHE A 47 -7.29 -5.38 -13.46
CA PHE A 47 -6.64 -6.42 -14.26
C PHE A 47 -5.34 -6.90 -13.59
N LEU A 48 -4.54 -5.98 -13.05
CA LEU A 48 -3.32 -6.31 -12.32
C LEU A 48 -3.58 -7.10 -11.04
N SER A 49 -4.74 -6.93 -10.38
CA SER A 49 -5.08 -7.71 -9.18
C SER A 49 -5.33 -9.19 -9.51
N ILE A 50 -5.93 -9.47 -10.68
CA ILE A 50 -6.07 -10.84 -11.19
C ILE A 50 -4.69 -11.44 -11.48
N ILE A 51 -3.81 -10.68 -12.14
CA ILE A 51 -2.43 -11.11 -12.40
C ILE A 51 -1.70 -11.35 -11.07
N SER A 52 -1.82 -10.45 -10.11
CA SER A 52 -1.28 -10.57 -8.75
C SER A 52 -1.76 -11.84 -8.05
N LEU A 53 -3.04 -12.22 -8.21
CA LEU A 53 -3.56 -13.47 -7.64
C LEU A 53 -2.90 -14.71 -8.28
N LEU A 54 -2.68 -14.70 -9.59
CA LEU A 54 -1.97 -15.79 -10.26
C LEU A 54 -0.49 -15.85 -9.84
N VAL A 55 0.16 -14.70 -9.77
CA VAL A 55 1.54 -14.53 -9.30
C VAL A 55 1.69 -15.02 -7.86
N LEU A 56 0.71 -14.76 -7.00
CA LEU A 56 0.67 -15.24 -5.63
C LEU A 56 0.72 -16.77 -5.56
N ILE A 57 -0.16 -17.44 -6.31
CA ILE A 57 -0.25 -18.91 -6.33
C ILE A 57 1.05 -19.51 -6.88
N ILE A 58 1.53 -19.00 -8.02
CA ILE A 58 2.78 -19.45 -8.64
C ILE A 58 3.97 -19.19 -7.71
N GLY A 59 3.99 -18.02 -7.05
CA GLY A 59 5.02 -17.63 -6.08
C GLY A 59 5.08 -18.60 -4.91
N TYR A 60 3.93 -18.99 -4.34
CA TYR A 60 3.90 -19.99 -3.28
C TYR A 60 4.38 -21.37 -3.73
N ILE A 61 3.96 -21.84 -4.90
CA ILE A 61 4.45 -23.10 -5.46
C ILE A 61 5.97 -23.04 -5.67
N ALA A 62 6.48 -21.94 -6.23
CA ALA A 62 7.91 -21.75 -6.46
C ALA A 62 8.71 -21.73 -5.15
N VAL A 63 8.22 -21.04 -4.12
CA VAL A 63 8.84 -21.03 -2.79
C VAL A 63 8.82 -22.43 -2.16
N LEU A 64 7.73 -23.19 -2.30
CA LEU A 64 7.65 -24.56 -1.79
C LEU A 64 8.72 -25.47 -2.39
N LEU A 65 8.93 -25.38 -3.70
CA LEU A 65 9.88 -26.21 -4.44
C LEU A 65 11.32 -25.75 -4.25
N THR A 66 11.57 -24.45 -4.31
CA THR A 66 12.94 -23.89 -4.40
C THR A 66 13.42 -23.23 -3.10
N GLY A 67 12.51 -22.88 -2.18
CA GLY A 67 12.82 -22.04 -1.01
C GLY A 67 13.00 -20.56 -1.32
N HIS A 68 12.78 -20.13 -2.56
CA HIS A 68 13.04 -18.76 -3.01
C HIS A 68 11.86 -18.22 -3.81
N TYR A 69 11.50 -16.95 -3.60
CA TYR A 69 10.50 -16.27 -4.39
C TYR A 69 11.12 -15.82 -5.72
N PRO A 70 10.63 -16.24 -6.91
CA PRO A 70 11.25 -15.87 -8.18
C PRO A 70 11.38 -14.35 -8.36
N ARG A 71 12.60 -13.86 -8.67
CA ARG A 71 12.89 -12.42 -8.77
C ARG A 71 11.99 -11.65 -9.73
N SER A 72 11.60 -12.26 -10.86
CA SER A 72 10.69 -11.64 -11.84
C SER A 72 9.27 -11.44 -11.27
N LEU A 73 8.74 -12.48 -10.62
CA LEU A 73 7.44 -12.43 -9.95
C LEU A 73 7.44 -11.43 -8.79
N PHE A 74 8.53 -11.41 -8.01
CA PHE A 74 8.72 -10.44 -6.94
C PHE A 74 8.74 -9.01 -7.50
N GLY A 75 9.49 -8.76 -8.57
CA GLY A 75 9.53 -7.45 -9.22
C GLY A 75 8.16 -6.98 -9.72
N LEU A 76 7.38 -7.88 -10.31
CA LEU A 76 6.01 -7.58 -10.73
C LEU A 76 5.11 -7.25 -9.54
N GLN A 77 5.09 -8.12 -8.53
CA GLN A 77 4.22 -7.97 -7.36
C GLN A 77 4.55 -6.72 -6.55
N THR A 78 5.85 -6.42 -6.35
CA THR A 78 6.30 -5.16 -5.73
C THR A 78 5.92 -3.94 -6.58
N GLY A 79 6.01 -4.03 -7.91
CA GLY A 79 5.57 -2.97 -8.81
C GLY A 79 4.07 -2.69 -8.71
N ILE A 80 3.24 -3.74 -8.62
CA ILE A 80 1.80 -3.61 -8.42
C ILE A 80 1.50 -2.94 -7.08
N ALA A 81 2.14 -3.40 -6.00
CA ALA A 81 2.00 -2.80 -4.67
C ALA A 81 2.40 -1.32 -4.66
N ARG A 82 3.51 -0.94 -5.32
CA ARG A 82 3.93 0.48 -5.47
C ARG A 82 2.86 1.31 -6.15
N TRP A 83 2.31 0.82 -7.25
CA TRP A 83 1.29 1.55 -7.99
C TRP A 83 0.00 1.70 -7.17
N ASP A 84 -0.46 0.63 -6.53
CA ASP A 84 -1.62 0.68 -5.65
C ASP A 84 -1.44 1.71 -4.52
N PHE A 85 -0.27 1.70 -3.85
CA PHE A 85 0.05 2.66 -2.80
C PHE A 85 0.06 4.12 -3.25
N ARG A 86 0.70 4.41 -4.41
CA ARG A 86 0.70 5.75 -5.02
C ARG A 86 -0.71 6.24 -5.31
N THR A 87 -1.55 5.33 -5.79
CA THR A 87 -2.94 5.59 -6.16
C THR A 87 -3.77 5.87 -4.91
N SER A 88 -3.64 5.05 -3.88
CA SER A 88 -4.27 5.21 -2.58
C SER A 88 -3.88 6.54 -1.92
N CYS A 89 -2.58 6.86 -1.86
CA CYS A 89 -2.09 8.12 -1.29
C CYS A 89 -2.62 9.35 -2.04
N TRP A 90 -2.69 9.29 -3.37
CA TRP A 90 -3.29 10.39 -4.15
C TRP A 90 -4.78 10.51 -3.88
N PHE A 91 -5.50 9.38 -3.87
CA PHE A 91 -6.95 9.33 -3.67
C PHE A 91 -7.35 10.03 -2.36
N VAL A 92 -6.67 9.70 -1.27
CA VAL A 92 -6.95 10.24 0.08
C VAL A 92 -6.39 11.65 0.31
N GLY A 93 -5.65 12.19 -0.67
CA GLY A 93 -5.14 13.57 -0.64
C GLY A 93 -3.81 13.78 0.08
N LEU A 94 -3.01 12.72 0.28
CA LEU A 94 -1.66 12.82 0.84
C LEU A 94 -0.66 13.39 -0.19
N THR A 95 -0.97 13.33 -1.48
CA THR A 95 -0.20 13.94 -2.56
C THR A 95 -1.14 14.54 -3.61
N ASP A 96 -0.73 15.67 -4.18
CA ASP A 96 -1.45 16.31 -5.29
C ASP A 96 -0.93 15.87 -6.67
N LYS A 97 0.26 15.26 -6.73
CA LYS A 97 0.86 14.80 -7.99
C LYS A 97 0.09 13.58 -8.48
N TYR A 98 -0.46 13.62 -9.68
CA TYR A 98 -1.23 12.49 -10.22
C TYR A 98 -0.37 11.22 -10.41
N PRO A 99 -0.84 10.03 -9.99
CA PRO A 99 -0.04 8.80 -9.99
C PRO A 99 0.32 8.33 -11.41
N PRO A 100 1.59 7.98 -11.68
CA PRO A 100 1.99 7.45 -12.98
C PRO A 100 1.48 6.01 -13.19
N PHE A 101 1.14 5.66 -14.43
CA PHE A 101 0.82 4.29 -14.84
C PHE A 101 2.11 3.47 -14.98
N SER A 102 2.77 3.19 -13.85
CA SER A 102 4.09 2.58 -13.85
C SER A 102 4.32 1.69 -12.63
N LEU A 103 4.85 0.51 -12.90
CA LEU A 103 5.33 -0.46 -11.90
C LEU A 103 6.76 -0.16 -11.44
N LYS A 104 7.48 0.77 -12.10
CA LYS A 104 8.88 1.08 -11.80
C LYS A 104 8.99 1.89 -10.51
N GLU A 105 10.11 1.71 -9.82
CA GLU A 105 10.49 2.47 -8.63
C GLU A 105 10.97 3.88 -8.98
N GLY A 106 10.73 4.83 -8.08
CA GLY A 106 11.30 6.17 -8.12
C GLY A 106 10.45 7.22 -8.84
N GLY A 107 10.74 8.49 -8.55
CA GLY A 107 10.18 9.66 -9.24
C GLY A 107 8.81 10.14 -8.76
N TYR A 108 8.30 9.60 -7.64
CA TYR A 108 7.00 9.96 -7.08
C TYR A 108 7.05 10.20 -5.56
N PRO A 109 6.33 11.21 -5.00
CA PRO A 109 6.45 11.63 -3.60
C PRO A 109 6.10 10.57 -2.55
N THR A 110 5.29 9.58 -2.91
CA THR A 110 4.89 8.46 -2.05
C THR A 110 5.27 7.16 -2.74
N ASP A 111 6.30 6.47 -2.29
CA ASP A 111 6.73 5.21 -2.89
C ASP A 111 6.86 4.10 -1.85
N ILE A 112 7.02 2.87 -2.33
CA ILE A 112 7.34 1.70 -1.50
C ILE A 112 8.62 1.08 -2.02
N SER A 113 9.53 0.79 -1.10
CA SER A 113 10.70 -0.05 -1.40
C SER A 113 10.69 -1.26 -0.48
N ILE A 114 10.63 -2.45 -1.10
CA ILE A 114 10.56 -3.75 -0.44
C ILE A 114 11.88 -4.46 -0.70
N GLU A 115 12.57 -4.83 0.37
CA GLU A 115 13.81 -5.59 0.27
C GLU A 115 13.53 -7.02 -0.20
N TYR A 116 14.28 -7.49 -1.20
CA TYR A 116 14.13 -8.86 -1.69
C TYR A 116 14.61 -9.85 -0.62
N PRO A 117 13.77 -10.80 -0.17
CA PRO A 117 14.19 -11.79 0.81
C PRO A 117 15.13 -12.81 0.14
N GLU A 118 16.33 -13.00 0.72
CA GLU A 118 17.29 -13.99 0.22
C GLU A 118 16.78 -15.43 0.34
N SER A 119 15.85 -15.69 1.27
CA SER A 119 15.16 -16.98 1.40
C SER A 119 13.72 -16.76 1.83
N SER A 120 12.81 -17.62 1.38
CA SER A 120 11.40 -17.58 1.75
C SER A 120 10.96 -18.87 2.45
N SER A 121 10.10 -18.74 3.45
CA SER A 121 9.64 -19.85 4.28
C SER A 121 8.70 -20.77 3.51
N ARG A 122 9.16 -22.00 3.28
CA ARG A 122 8.35 -23.07 2.67
C ARG A 122 7.07 -23.35 3.47
N PHE A 123 7.15 -23.28 4.79
CA PHE A 123 5.99 -23.48 5.66
C PHE A 123 4.94 -22.38 5.46
N LEU A 124 5.35 -21.11 5.42
CA LEU A 124 4.40 -20.02 5.15
C LEU A 124 3.82 -20.09 3.75
N ALA A 125 4.61 -20.52 2.76
CA ALA A 125 4.11 -20.75 1.40
C ALA A 125 3.07 -21.89 1.35
N LEU A 126 3.28 -22.96 2.10
CA LEU A 126 2.31 -24.07 2.23
C LEU A 126 1.00 -23.58 2.82
N LEU A 127 1.08 -22.87 3.96
CA LEU A 127 -0.09 -22.29 4.61
C LEU A 127 -0.80 -21.30 3.68
N GLY A 128 -0.05 -20.54 2.87
CA GLY A 128 -0.57 -19.63 1.86
C GLY A 128 -1.41 -20.35 0.81
N LEU A 129 -0.86 -21.43 0.25
CA LEU A 129 -1.53 -22.24 -0.78
C LEU A 129 -2.78 -22.93 -0.25
N LEU A 130 -2.78 -23.36 1.02
CA LEU A 130 -3.93 -24.01 1.67
C LEU A 130 -4.99 -23.01 2.18
N LEU A 131 -4.82 -21.71 1.95
CA LEU A 131 -5.70 -20.65 2.48
C LEU A 131 -5.81 -20.65 4.02
N ILE A 132 -4.80 -21.19 4.71
CA ILE A 132 -4.70 -21.18 6.18
C ILE A 132 -3.94 -19.93 6.65
N LYS A 133 -2.92 -19.50 5.90
CA LYS A 133 -2.15 -18.28 6.18
C LYS A 133 -3.01 -17.01 6.42
N PRO A 134 -4.11 -16.75 5.68
CA PRO A 134 -4.95 -15.59 5.91
C PRO A 134 -5.62 -15.56 7.30
N LEU A 135 -5.79 -16.71 7.98
CA LEU A 135 -6.37 -16.75 9.33
C LEU A 135 -5.49 -16.02 10.34
N ALA A 136 -4.17 -16.03 10.14
CA ALA A 136 -3.24 -15.26 10.98
C ALA A 136 -3.41 -13.74 10.83
N LEU A 137 -4.10 -13.27 9.79
CA LEU A 137 -4.42 -11.86 9.57
C LEU A 137 -5.76 -11.44 10.17
N ILE A 138 -6.54 -12.34 10.76
CA ILE A 138 -7.84 -12.00 11.37
C ILE A 138 -7.72 -10.82 12.35
N PRO A 139 -6.74 -10.76 13.25
CA PRO A 139 -6.58 -9.60 14.14
C PRO A 139 -6.29 -8.30 13.37
N HIS A 140 -5.47 -8.35 12.31
CA HIS A 140 -5.18 -7.19 11.46
C HIS A 140 -6.42 -6.72 10.71
N ILE A 141 -7.17 -7.65 10.12
CA ILE A 141 -8.41 -7.35 9.39
C ILE A 141 -9.42 -6.71 10.33
N LEU A 142 -9.55 -7.22 11.57
CA LEU A 142 -10.47 -6.65 12.55
C LEU A 142 -10.10 -5.20 12.88
N VAL A 143 -8.82 -4.92 13.17
CA VAL A 143 -8.40 -3.55 13.52
C VAL A 143 -8.48 -2.62 12.31
N LEU A 144 -7.99 -3.06 11.14
CA LEU A 144 -8.06 -2.29 9.90
C LEU A 144 -9.51 -2.05 9.45
N TYR A 145 -10.45 -2.94 9.76
CA TYR A 145 -11.87 -2.73 9.53
C TYR A 145 -12.39 -1.52 10.32
N PHE A 146 -12.14 -1.47 11.63
CA PHE A 146 -12.55 -0.32 12.45
C PHE A 146 -11.84 0.98 12.03
N LEU A 147 -10.54 0.91 11.74
CA LEU A 147 -9.79 2.06 11.23
C LEU A 147 -10.31 2.51 9.86
N GLY A 148 -10.69 1.56 9.00
CA GLY A 148 -11.29 1.78 7.70
C GLY A 148 -12.67 2.44 7.77
N MET A 149 -13.42 2.25 8.86
CA MET A 149 -14.66 3.01 9.11
C MET A 149 -14.37 4.47 9.47
N LEU A 150 -13.28 4.75 10.20
CA LEU A 150 -12.86 6.11 10.56
C LEU A 150 -12.23 6.86 9.39
N HIS A 151 -11.50 6.14 8.53
CA HIS A 151 -10.71 6.71 7.44
C HIS A 151 -11.50 7.65 6.51
N PRO A 152 -12.71 7.31 6.00
CA PRO A 152 -13.51 8.23 5.18
C PRO A 152 -13.86 9.52 5.91
N ILE A 153 -14.23 9.45 7.19
CA ILE A 153 -14.59 10.63 7.99
C ILE A 153 -13.38 11.55 8.11
N LEU A 154 -12.22 10.98 8.42
CA LEU A 154 -10.95 11.70 8.52
C LEU A 154 -10.52 12.31 7.20
N MET A 155 -10.66 11.58 6.08
CA MET A 155 -10.39 12.08 4.74
C MET A 155 -11.28 13.30 4.42
N TRP A 156 -12.58 13.23 4.72
CA TRP A 156 -13.53 14.32 4.54
C TRP A 156 -13.16 15.56 5.37
N ILE A 157 -12.83 15.36 6.65
CA ILE A 157 -12.30 16.43 7.52
C ILE A 157 -11.02 17.03 6.90
N GLY A 158 -10.12 16.18 6.41
CA GLY A 158 -8.89 16.60 5.73
C GLY A 158 -9.16 17.50 4.53
N PHE A 159 -10.10 17.14 3.66
CA PHE A 159 -10.47 17.98 2.52
C PHE A 159 -11.04 19.33 2.96
N ILE A 160 -11.91 19.38 3.97
CA ILE A 160 -12.44 20.64 4.52
C ILE A 160 -11.29 21.52 5.03
N ILE A 161 -10.36 20.94 5.79
CA ILE A 161 -9.24 21.70 6.34
C ILE A 161 -8.32 22.20 5.22
N VAL A 162 -8.02 21.38 4.21
CA VAL A 162 -7.23 21.80 3.05
C VAL A 162 -7.94 22.90 2.26
N LEU A 163 -9.26 22.85 2.11
CA LEU A 163 -10.02 23.91 1.43
C LEU A 163 -9.86 25.27 2.10
N VAL A 164 -9.91 25.31 3.44
CA VAL A 164 -9.78 26.54 4.23
C VAL A 164 -8.33 27.00 4.32
N THR A 165 -7.41 26.09 4.65
CA THR A 165 -6.02 26.43 5.02
C THR A 165 -5.02 26.30 3.87
N GLY A 166 -5.32 25.51 2.84
CA GLY A 166 -4.39 25.12 1.79
C GLY A 166 -3.27 24.18 2.27
N ARG A 167 -3.38 23.59 3.46
CA ARG A 167 -2.38 22.69 4.04
C ARG A 167 -3.05 21.49 4.68
N TYR A 168 -2.53 20.29 4.43
CA TYR A 168 -2.99 19.09 5.11
C TYR A 168 -2.52 19.12 6.58
N PRO A 169 -3.34 18.80 7.59
CA PRO A 169 -2.89 18.74 8.98
C PRO A 169 -1.91 17.59 9.22
N ARG A 170 -0.74 17.85 9.83
CA ARG A 170 0.28 16.82 10.09
C ARG A 170 -0.25 15.61 10.84
N GLY A 171 -0.98 15.80 11.94
CA GLY A 171 -1.51 14.66 12.72
C GLY A 171 -2.46 13.77 11.92
N LEU A 172 -3.29 14.38 11.07
CA LEU A 172 -4.21 13.67 10.18
C LEU A 172 -3.45 12.94 9.06
N PHE A 173 -2.45 13.61 8.48
CA PHE A 173 -1.58 13.04 7.45
C PHE A 173 -0.90 11.77 7.94
N GLU A 174 -0.23 11.85 9.09
CA GLU A 174 0.49 10.71 9.70
C GLU A 174 -0.45 9.54 10.02
N PHE A 175 -1.66 9.83 10.51
CA PHE A 175 -2.64 8.79 10.83
C PHE A 175 -3.17 8.09 9.58
N VAL A 176 -3.62 8.86 8.59
CA VAL A 176 -4.13 8.33 7.32
C VAL A 176 -3.05 7.56 6.57
N LEU A 177 -1.84 8.12 6.50
CA LEU A 177 -0.68 7.45 5.92
C LEU A 177 -0.39 6.14 6.66
N GLY A 178 -0.43 6.16 7.99
CA GLY A 178 -0.15 4.99 8.81
C GLY A 178 -1.13 3.84 8.57
N ILE A 179 -2.42 4.13 8.29
CA ILE A 179 -3.40 3.11 7.90
C ILE A 179 -3.00 2.46 6.57
N ILE A 180 -2.64 3.27 5.57
CA ILE A 180 -2.25 2.78 4.23
C ILE A 180 -0.95 1.97 4.32
N ILE A 181 0.02 2.43 5.12
CA ILE A 181 1.27 1.71 5.40
C ILE A 181 0.98 0.36 6.04
N TRP A 182 0.12 0.33 7.06
CA TRP A 182 -0.23 -0.91 7.75
C TRP A 182 -0.93 -1.90 6.82
N ASP A 183 -1.94 -1.45 6.09
CA ASP A 183 -2.63 -2.26 5.08
C ASP A 183 -1.65 -2.80 4.02
N THR A 184 -0.73 -1.96 3.54
CA THR A 184 0.30 -2.40 2.59
C THR A 184 1.21 -3.48 3.19
N ARG A 185 1.61 -3.37 4.46
CA ARG A 185 2.42 -4.40 5.13
C ARG A 185 1.70 -5.73 5.20
N VAL A 186 0.39 -5.70 5.48
CA VAL A 186 -0.48 -6.88 5.48
C VAL A 186 -0.53 -7.51 4.09
N ASN A 187 -0.78 -6.70 3.06
CA ASN A 187 -0.80 -7.16 1.68
C ASN A 187 0.55 -7.73 1.22
N CYS A 188 1.68 -7.12 1.61
CA CYS A 188 3.02 -7.64 1.30
C CYS A 188 3.28 -9.00 1.96
N TRP A 189 2.91 -9.16 3.23
CA TRP A 189 3.04 -10.44 3.93
C TRP A 189 2.12 -11.50 3.33
N PHE A 190 0.87 -11.13 3.05
CA PHE A 190 -0.11 -11.99 2.37
C PHE A 190 0.35 -12.40 0.99
N ALA A 191 1.04 -11.52 0.25
CA ALA A 191 1.57 -11.80 -1.08
C ALA A 191 2.85 -12.67 -1.06
N GLY A 192 3.43 -12.94 0.12
CA GLY A 192 4.68 -13.67 0.27
C GLY A 192 5.93 -12.84 -0.06
N LEU A 193 5.82 -11.51 -0.12
CA LEU A 193 6.97 -10.62 -0.36
C LEU A 193 7.86 -10.47 0.89
N THR A 194 7.31 -10.78 2.05
CA THR A 194 8.02 -10.81 3.33
C THR A 194 7.47 -11.95 4.18
N ASP A 195 8.36 -12.66 4.87
CA ASP A 195 7.98 -13.66 5.87
C ASP A 195 7.78 -13.06 7.26
N LYS A 196 8.32 -11.85 7.50
CA LYS A 196 8.17 -11.16 8.78
C LYS A 196 6.72 -10.71 8.96
N TYR A 197 6.09 -11.19 10.03
CA TYR A 197 4.70 -10.87 10.34
C TYR A 197 4.51 -9.35 10.55
N PRO A 198 3.45 -8.73 9.99
CA PRO A 198 3.26 -7.29 10.06
C PRO A 198 3.05 -6.80 11.50
N PRO A 199 3.76 -5.76 11.95
CA PRO A 199 3.51 -5.17 13.27
C PRO A 199 2.14 -4.49 13.32
N PHE A 200 1.51 -4.45 14.50
CA PHE A 200 0.31 -3.65 14.78
C PHE A 200 0.72 -2.19 15.00
N SER A 201 1.19 -1.54 13.94
CA SER A 201 1.74 -0.19 14.01
C SER A 201 1.39 0.61 12.77
N LEU A 202 1.02 1.87 13.01
CA LEU A 202 0.83 2.91 12.00
C LEU A 202 2.16 3.52 11.52
N ARG A 203 3.29 3.20 12.17
CA ARG A 203 4.65 3.64 11.82
C ARG A 203 5.54 2.48 11.47
#